data_AF-A0A2S5CJ14-F1
#
_entry.id   AF-A0A2S5CJ14-F1
#
_cell.length_a   1.000
_cell.length_b   1.000
_cell.length_c   1.000
_cell.angle_alpha   90.00
_cell.angle_beta   90.00
_cell.angle_gamma   90.00
#
_symmetry.space_group_name_H-M   'P 1'
#
loop_
_entity.id
_entity.type
_entity.pdbx_description
1 polymer ?
#
loop_
_entity_poly.entity_id
_entity_poly.type
_entity_poly.pdbx_seq_one_letter_code
_entity_poly.pdbx_strand_id
1 'polypeptide(L)'
;MKAKLSQALHATLHQDIAQLMPEIDEGASAVLARRRLQAVADSSPLILTWLAEPWWAQDIEITLIHCARIHLYARILDDALDENLPVHRLLLLRAQALFWSSVGELAILHPQYWQQSTKLIYETVNAVEQDDSQSTANLWGLKNHHLLLIPLLLSNNSDTWQHSKSALSNLIWLMQVGDEWRQGTLDTKARKYQIIAQAELMMSDGIPWVLSQGGWKSAAERAVWECRQLLMVL
;
A
#
# COMPACT_ATOMS: atom_id res chain seq x y z
N MET A 1 -5.23 21.44 -3.72
CA MET A 1 -4.21 20.53 -4.28
C MET A 1 -4.46 19.08 -3.88
N LYS A 2 -4.39 18.71 -2.58
CA LYS A 2 -4.67 17.33 -2.10
C LYS A 2 -5.95 16.69 -2.66
N ALA A 3 -7.08 17.39 -2.58
CA ALA A 3 -8.36 16.88 -3.09
C ALA A 3 -8.35 16.65 -4.61
N LYS A 4 -7.76 17.58 -5.38
CA LYS A 4 -7.61 17.45 -6.83
C LYS A 4 -6.74 16.25 -7.20
N LEU A 5 -5.62 16.07 -6.51
CA LEU A 5 -4.70 14.96 -6.73
C LEU A 5 -5.34 13.62 -6.36
N SER A 6 -6.04 13.56 -5.23
CA SER A 6 -6.82 12.37 -4.83
C SER A 6 -7.87 12.01 -5.88
N GLN A 7 -8.54 13.00 -6.47
CA GLN A 7 -9.51 12.78 -7.54
C GLN A 7 -8.84 12.31 -8.84
N ALA A 8 -7.67 12.85 -9.19
CA ALA A 8 -6.91 12.41 -10.37
C ALA A 8 -6.42 10.96 -10.21
N LEU A 9 -5.91 10.60 -9.03
CA LEU A 9 -5.53 9.23 -8.69
C LEU A 9 -6.73 8.29 -8.77
N HIS A 10 -7.86 8.67 -8.16
CA HIS A 10 -9.11 7.90 -8.20
C HIS A 10 -9.56 7.65 -9.65
N ALA A 11 -9.65 8.71 -10.46
CA ALA A 11 -10.07 8.60 -11.86
C ALA A 11 -9.11 7.74 -12.69
N THR A 12 -7.80 7.91 -12.49
CA THR A 12 -6.77 7.14 -13.20
C THR A 12 -6.87 5.65 -12.87
N LEU A 13 -6.97 5.28 -11.59
CA LEU A 13 -7.07 3.88 -11.18
C LEU A 13 -8.36 3.23 -11.69
N HIS A 14 -9.49 3.93 -11.62
CA HIS A 14 -10.76 3.42 -12.18
C HIS A 14 -10.68 3.23 -13.69
N GLN A 15 -10.03 4.15 -14.41
CA GLN A 15 -9.80 4.02 -15.85
C GLN A 15 -8.88 2.83 -16.16
N ASP A 16 -7.77 2.68 -15.44
CA ASP A 16 -6.84 1.56 -15.62
C ASP A 16 -7.56 0.23 -15.37
N ILE A 17 -8.38 0.11 -14.32
CA ILE A 17 -9.19 -1.08 -14.03
C ILE A 17 -10.19 -1.37 -15.17
N ALA A 18 -10.88 -0.36 -15.67
CA ALA A 18 -11.82 -0.52 -16.78
C ALA A 18 -11.13 -1.04 -18.05
N GLN A 19 -9.88 -0.62 -18.31
CA GLN A 19 -9.07 -1.12 -19.43
C GLN A 19 -8.57 -2.56 -19.22
N LEU A 20 -8.30 -2.97 -17.99
CA LEU A 20 -7.89 -4.34 -17.65
C LEU A 20 -9.05 -5.34 -17.67
N MET A 21 -10.27 -4.85 -17.44
CA MET A 21 -11.50 -5.64 -17.43
C MET A 21 -12.52 -5.11 -18.46
N PRO A 22 -12.19 -5.11 -19.77
CA PRO A 22 -13.20 -4.89 -20.80
C PRO A 22 -14.27 -5.97 -20.62
N GLU A 23 -15.54 -5.63 -20.88
CA GLU A 23 -16.79 -6.38 -20.59
C GLU A 23 -16.70 -7.90 -20.86
N ILE A 24 -15.99 -8.62 -20.00
CA ILE A 24 -15.73 -10.04 -20.10
C ILE A 24 -16.32 -10.66 -18.86
N ASP A 25 -17.35 -11.46 -19.12
CA ASP A 25 -17.92 -12.50 -18.29
C ASP A 25 -18.52 -12.03 -16.96
N GLU A 26 -19.86 -12.00 -16.88
CA GLU A 26 -20.63 -11.65 -15.67
C GLU A 26 -20.60 -12.75 -14.59
N GLY A 27 -19.69 -13.72 -14.70
CA GLY A 27 -19.49 -14.77 -13.70
C GLY A 27 -19.16 -14.18 -12.31
N ALA A 28 -19.62 -14.85 -11.26
CA ALA A 28 -19.49 -14.38 -9.88
C ALA A 28 -18.03 -14.04 -9.48
N SER A 29 -17.05 -14.82 -9.95
CA SER A 29 -15.62 -14.56 -9.69
C SER A 29 -15.13 -13.27 -10.36
N ALA A 30 -15.61 -12.94 -11.56
CA ALA A 30 -15.22 -11.71 -12.26
C ALA A 30 -15.86 -10.48 -11.63
N VAL A 31 -17.11 -10.58 -11.18
CA VAL A 31 -17.78 -9.54 -10.38
C VAL A 31 -17.02 -9.30 -9.08
N LEU A 32 -16.62 -10.36 -8.38
CA LEU A 32 -15.84 -10.26 -7.15
C LEU A 32 -14.46 -9.62 -7.38
N ALA A 33 -13.72 -10.07 -8.40
CA ALA A 33 -12.42 -9.51 -8.77
C ALA A 33 -12.51 -8.01 -9.09
N ARG A 34 -13.52 -7.62 -9.88
CA ARG A 34 -13.79 -6.21 -10.19
C ARG A 34 -14.04 -5.40 -8.92
N ARG A 35 -14.89 -5.90 -8.01
CA ARG A 35 -15.20 -5.23 -6.75
C ARG A 35 -13.95 -5.05 -5.87
N ARG A 36 -13.07 -6.07 -5.79
CA ARG A 36 -11.79 -5.96 -5.05
C ARG A 36 -10.91 -4.86 -5.63
N LEU A 37 -10.73 -4.82 -6.95
CA LEU A 37 -9.94 -3.77 -7.60
C LEU A 37 -10.56 -2.38 -7.47
N GLN A 38 -11.88 -2.26 -7.59
CA GLN A 38 -12.57 -0.98 -7.37
C GLN A 38 -12.39 -0.49 -5.93
N ALA A 39 -12.45 -1.38 -4.93
CA ALA A 39 -12.17 -1.02 -3.55
C ALA A 39 -10.74 -0.46 -3.40
N VAL A 40 -9.75 -1.03 -4.08
CA VAL A 40 -8.38 -0.48 -4.12
C VAL A 40 -8.37 0.92 -4.74
N ALA A 41 -9.04 1.13 -5.88
CA ALA A 41 -9.13 2.45 -6.51
C ALA A 41 -9.83 3.49 -5.64
N ASP A 42 -10.78 3.07 -4.80
CA ASP A 42 -11.50 3.94 -3.88
C ASP A 42 -10.69 4.27 -2.62
N SER A 43 -9.92 3.32 -2.07
CA SER A 43 -9.19 3.50 -0.81
C SER A 43 -7.77 4.04 -0.98
N SER A 44 -7.03 3.57 -2.00
CA SER A 44 -5.61 3.87 -2.14
C SER A 44 -5.28 5.34 -2.33
N PRO A 45 -6.07 6.17 -3.07
CA PRO A 45 -5.75 7.60 -3.23
C PRO A 45 -5.51 8.33 -1.91
N LEU A 46 -6.31 8.02 -0.87
CA LEU A 46 -6.15 8.63 0.45
C LEU A 46 -4.80 8.25 1.07
N ILE A 47 -4.46 6.96 1.07
CA ILE A 47 -3.20 6.44 1.62
C ILE A 47 -2.00 7.06 0.89
N LEU A 48 -2.02 7.08 -0.44
CA LEU A 48 -0.94 7.63 -1.26
C LEU A 48 -0.76 9.14 -0.97
N THR A 49 -1.86 9.88 -0.75
CA THR A 49 -1.76 11.30 -0.39
C THR A 49 -1.19 11.54 1.01
N TRP A 50 -1.41 10.62 1.96
CA TRP A 50 -0.75 10.67 3.27
C TRP A 50 0.74 10.44 3.14
N LEU A 51 1.15 9.42 2.38
CA LEU A 51 2.58 9.10 2.19
C LEU A 51 3.36 10.24 1.51
N ALA A 52 2.68 11.04 0.69
CA ALA A 52 3.24 12.18 -0.03
C ALA A 52 3.19 13.51 0.74
N GLU A 53 2.58 13.54 1.92
CA GLU A 53 2.19 14.76 2.64
C GLU A 53 3.30 15.82 2.78
N PRO A 54 4.55 15.47 3.13
CA PRO A 54 5.62 16.45 3.29
C PRO A 54 5.97 17.22 2.01
N TRP A 55 5.62 16.70 0.82
CA TRP A 55 6.08 17.22 -0.48
C TRP A 55 4.98 17.82 -1.35
N TRP A 56 3.82 18.12 -0.77
CA TRP A 56 2.71 18.69 -1.52
C TRP A 56 3.06 19.95 -2.31
N ALA A 57 4.01 20.77 -1.88
CA ALA A 57 4.41 21.99 -2.59
C ALA A 57 5.16 21.73 -3.93
N GLN A 58 5.49 20.49 -4.25
CA GLN A 58 6.22 20.09 -5.46
C GLN A 58 5.27 19.55 -6.54
N ASP A 59 5.76 19.45 -7.77
CA ASP A 59 5.06 18.70 -8.82
C ASP A 59 5.29 17.19 -8.62
N ILE A 60 4.31 16.55 -7.98
CA ILE A 60 4.39 15.15 -7.55
C ILE A 60 3.38 14.24 -8.26
N GLU A 61 2.54 14.81 -9.14
CA GLU A 61 1.36 14.12 -9.68
C GLU A 61 1.75 12.87 -10.48
N ILE A 62 2.68 13.01 -11.42
CA ILE A 62 3.14 11.91 -12.27
C ILE A 62 3.77 10.78 -11.43
N THR A 63 4.62 11.14 -10.45
CA THR A 63 5.24 10.16 -9.54
C THR A 63 4.17 9.38 -8.78
N LEU A 64 3.16 10.07 -8.24
CA LEU A 64 2.07 9.41 -7.50
C LEU A 64 1.21 8.52 -8.39
N ILE A 65 0.90 8.93 -9.62
CA ILE A 65 0.16 8.09 -10.57
C ILE A 65 0.89 6.78 -10.81
N HIS A 66 2.19 6.81 -11.07
CA HIS A 66 2.96 5.59 -11.32
C HIS A 66 3.13 4.73 -10.07
N CYS A 67 3.32 5.33 -8.88
CA CYS A 67 3.30 4.58 -7.63
C CYS A 67 1.92 3.93 -7.37
N ALA A 68 0.82 4.61 -7.69
CA ALA A 68 -0.53 4.06 -7.57
C ALA A 68 -0.74 2.84 -8.47
N ARG A 69 -0.24 2.91 -9.71
CA ARG A 69 -0.28 1.80 -10.68
C ARG A 69 0.55 0.61 -10.25
N ILE A 70 1.72 0.84 -9.66
CA ILE A 70 2.52 -0.23 -9.04
C ILE A 70 1.76 -0.87 -7.88
N HIS A 71 1.09 -0.07 -7.04
CA HIS A 71 0.27 -0.61 -5.95
C HIS A 71 -0.93 -1.42 -6.47
N LEU A 72 -1.63 -0.94 -7.50
CA LEU A 72 -2.70 -1.70 -8.16
C LEU A 72 -2.18 -3.03 -8.70
N TYR A 73 -1.04 -3.03 -9.40
CA TYR A 73 -0.41 -4.26 -9.91
C TYR A 73 -0.05 -5.22 -8.78
N ALA A 74 0.50 -4.72 -7.66
CA ALA A 74 0.81 -5.56 -6.50
C ALA A 74 -0.43 -6.28 -5.96
N ARG A 75 -1.59 -5.60 -5.90
CA ARG A 75 -2.86 -6.23 -5.48
C ARG A 75 -3.40 -7.23 -6.51
N ILE A 76 -3.21 -6.97 -7.80
CA ILE A 76 -3.55 -7.94 -8.86
C ILE A 76 -2.68 -9.19 -8.76
N LEU A 77 -1.38 -9.03 -8.49
CA LEU A 77 -0.45 -10.13 -8.30
C LEU A 77 -0.82 -10.98 -7.07
N ASP A 78 -1.09 -10.32 -5.94
CA ASP A 78 -1.56 -10.93 -4.68
C ASP A 78 -2.80 -11.81 -4.93
N ASP A 79 -3.87 -11.23 -5.51
CA ASP A 79 -5.09 -11.96 -5.87
C ASP A 79 -4.82 -13.15 -6.82
N ALA A 80 -3.87 -13.01 -7.76
CA ALA A 80 -3.54 -14.08 -8.71
C ALA A 80 -2.77 -15.23 -8.08
N LEU A 81 -1.96 -14.97 -7.06
CA LEU A 81 -1.23 -15.98 -6.30
C LEU A 81 -2.16 -16.68 -5.30
N ASP A 82 -2.94 -15.91 -4.53
CA ASP A 82 -3.78 -16.42 -3.45
C ASP A 82 -4.99 -17.21 -3.96
N GLU A 83 -5.76 -16.63 -4.88
CA GLU A 83 -7.01 -17.22 -5.35
C GLU A 83 -6.78 -18.19 -6.52
N ASN A 84 -5.72 -17.93 -7.31
CA ASN A 84 -5.33 -18.72 -8.48
C ASN A 84 -6.48 -19.02 -9.48
N LEU A 85 -7.50 -18.15 -9.57
CA LEU A 85 -8.61 -18.32 -10.50
C LEU A 85 -8.25 -17.80 -11.91
N PRO A 86 -8.91 -18.31 -12.98
CA PRO A 86 -8.64 -17.86 -14.36
C PRO A 86 -8.74 -16.34 -14.54
N VAL A 87 -9.71 -15.68 -13.88
CA VAL A 87 -9.89 -14.23 -13.96
C VAL A 87 -8.70 -13.47 -13.37
N HIS A 88 -8.15 -13.90 -12.23
CA HIS A 88 -7.01 -13.24 -11.60
C HIS A 88 -5.72 -13.43 -12.41
N ARG A 89 -5.51 -14.64 -12.96
CA ARG A 89 -4.39 -14.91 -13.89
C ARG A 89 -4.47 -14.04 -15.15
N LEU A 90 -5.67 -13.87 -15.72
CA LEU A 90 -5.87 -13.01 -16.87
C LEU A 90 -5.64 -11.53 -16.55
N LEU A 91 -6.11 -11.06 -15.39
CA LEU A 91 -5.84 -9.72 -14.88
C LEU A 91 -4.34 -9.47 -14.73
N LEU A 92 -3.61 -10.41 -14.14
CA LEU A 92 -2.16 -10.33 -14.00
C LEU A 92 -1.46 -10.16 -15.36
N LEU A 93 -1.82 -10.98 -16.35
CA LEU A 93 -1.25 -10.87 -17.71
C LEU A 93 -1.53 -9.51 -18.35
N ARG A 94 -2.76 -8.99 -18.20
CA ARG A 94 -3.13 -7.68 -18.76
C ARG A 94 -2.43 -6.52 -18.07
N ALA A 95 -2.23 -6.62 -16.76
CA ALA A 95 -1.65 -5.56 -15.96
C ALA A 95 -0.14 -5.37 -16.18
N GLN A 96 0.54 -6.33 -16.84
CA GLN A 96 1.99 -6.26 -17.08
C GLN A 96 2.39 -5.00 -17.87
N ALA A 97 1.64 -4.63 -18.91
CA ALA A 97 1.98 -3.45 -19.72
C ALA A 97 1.92 -2.15 -18.89
N LEU A 98 0.89 -2.04 -18.04
CA LEU A 98 0.70 -0.92 -17.12
C LEU A 98 1.84 -0.85 -16.08
N PHE A 99 2.20 -2.00 -15.52
CA PHE A 99 3.28 -2.12 -14.56
C PHE A 99 4.63 -1.72 -15.16
N TRP A 100 5.02 -2.32 -16.29
CA TRP A 100 6.31 -2.06 -16.92
C TRP A 100 6.44 -0.61 -17.40
N SER A 101 5.35 -0.03 -17.95
CA SER A 101 5.32 1.40 -18.28
C SER A 101 5.55 2.25 -17.03
N SER A 102 4.88 1.95 -15.91
CA SER A 102 5.03 2.74 -14.68
C SER A 102 6.41 2.64 -14.05
N VAL A 103 7.00 1.44 -14.05
CA VAL A 103 8.39 1.25 -13.59
C VAL A 103 9.37 2.01 -14.49
N GLY A 104 9.18 1.94 -15.81
CA GLY A 104 10.02 2.66 -16.78
C GLY A 104 9.97 4.17 -16.60
N GLU A 105 8.77 4.74 -16.46
CA GLU A 105 8.59 6.18 -16.22
C GLU A 105 9.22 6.62 -14.90
N LEU A 106 9.05 5.86 -13.81
CA LEU A 106 9.72 6.18 -12.54
C LEU A 106 11.24 6.10 -12.65
N ALA A 107 11.78 5.15 -13.42
CA ALA A 107 13.23 5.04 -13.64
C ALA A 107 13.78 6.22 -14.45
N ILE A 108 12.98 6.82 -15.35
CA ILE A 108 13.34 8.03 -16.11
C ILE A 108 13.27 9.27 -15.21
N LEU A 109 12.23 9.39 -14.39
CA LEU A 109 12.02 10.54 -13.51
C LEU A 109 13.01 10.57 -12.33
N HIS A 110 13.38 9.39 -11.82
CA HIS A 110 14.16 9.23 -10.59
C HIS A 110 15.33 8.23 -10.75
N PRO A 111 16.21 8.41 -11.75
CA PRO A 111 17.24 7.43 -12.07
C PRO A 111 18.20 7.17 -10.91
N GLN A 112 18.43 8.16 -10.05
CA GLN A 112 19.33 8.07 -8.89
C GLN A 112 18.81 7.15 -7.78
N TYR A 113 17.52 6.78 -7.79
CA TYR A 113 16.90 5.94 -6.75
C TYR A 113 16.63 4.51 -7.17
N TRP A 114 17.19 4.07 -8.30
CA TRP A 114 17.01 2.71 -8.80
C TRP A 114 17.36 1.65 -7.73
N GLN A 115 18.52 1.78 -7.08
CA GLN A 115 19.00 0.79 -6.10
C GLN A 115 18.10 0.76 -4.85
N GLN A 116 17.72 1.92 -4.32
CA GLN A 116 16.88 2.04 -3.14
C GLN A 116 15.45 1.58 -3.41
N SER A 117 14.92 1.87 -4.60
CA SER A 117 13.61 1.41 -5.05
C SER A 117 13.60 -0.11 -5.18
N THR A 118 14.62 -0.68 -5.83
CA THR A 118 14.79 -2.13 -5.96
C THR A 118 14.88 -2.81 -4.59
N LYS A 119 15.59 -2.19 -3.62
CA LYS A 119 15.66 -2.69 -2.25
C LYS A 119 14.28 -2.77 -1.58
N LEU A 120 13.43 -1.75 -1.73
CA LEU A 120 12.06 -1.79 -1.19
C LEU A 120 11.22 -2.92 -1.81
N ILE A 121 11.40 -3.17 -3.12
CA ILE A 121 10.73 -4.29 -3.80
C ILE A 121 11.24 -5.63 -3.27
N TYR A 122 12.55 -5.81 -3.08
CA TYR A 122 13.09 -7.03 -2.46
C TYR A 122 12.59 -7.24 -1.04
N GLU A 123 12.54 -6.18 -0.22
CA GLU A 123 11.95 -6.25 1.13
C GLU A 123 10.49 -6.73 1.07
N THR A 124 9.72 -6.24 0.09
CA THR A 124 8.32 -6.66 -0.14
C THR A 124 8.22 -8.14 -0.48
N VAL A 125 8.96 -8.59 -1.50
CA VAL A 125 8.92 -9.98 -1.98
C VAL A 125 9.35 -10.95 -0.87
N ASN A 126 10.45 -10.66 -0.18
CA ASN A 126 10.94 -11.51 0.90
C ASN A 126 9.94 -11.61 2.06
N ALA A 127 9.22 -10.52 2.36
CA ALA A 127 8.21 -10.52 3.41
C ALA A 127 6.95 -11.32 3.02
N VAL A 128 6.54 -11.27 1.75
CA VAL A 128 5.46 -12.11 1.22
C VAL A 128 5.85 -13.59 1.30
N GLU A 129 7.03 -13.96 0.79
CA GLU A 129 7.50 -15.35 0.82
C GLU A 129 7.57 -15.92 2.26
N GLN A 130 8.03 -15.12 3.21
CA GLN A 130 8.08 -15.52 4.61
C GLN A 130 6.68 -15.65 5.23
N ASP A 131 5.77 -14.71 4.99
CA ASP A 131 4.39 -14.77 5.50
C ASP A 131 3.61 -15.95 4.91
N ASP A 132 3.82 -16.27 3.63
CA ASP A 132 3.21 -17.43 2.98
C ASP A 132 3.72 -18.75 3.59
N SER A 133 4.99 -18.80 3.99
CA SER A 133 5.57 -19.97 4.66
C SER A 133 5.09 -20.14 6.10
N GLN A 134 4.87 -19.02 6.79
CA GLN A 134 4.45 -18.94 8.19
C GLN A 134 3.64 -17.65 8.37
N SER A 135 2.31 -17.76 8.39
CA SER A 135 1.45 -16.58 8.50
C SER A 135 1.74 -15.83 9.80
N THR A 136 2.42 -14.70 9.68
CA THR A 136 2.98 -13.94 10.79
C THR A 136 2.69 -12.45 10.57
N ALA A 137 1.87 -11.89 11.47
CA ALA A 137 1.41 -10.53 11.31
C ALA A 137 2.55 -9.51 11.28
N ASN A 138 3.68 -9.76 11.95
CA ASN A 138 4.83 -8.85 11.99
C ASN A 138 5.40 -8.46 10.62
N LEU A 139 5.14 -9.23 9.56
CA LEU A 139 5.62 -8.94 8.21
C LEU A 139 4.68 -8.06 7.39
N TRP A 140 3.46 -7.78 7.87
CA TRP A 140 2.41 -7.10 7.09
C TRP A 140 2.75 -5.67 6.65
N GLY A 141 3.58 -4.96 7.42
CA GLY A 141 4.15 -3.68 6.98
C GLY A 141 5.12 -3.87 5.82
N LEU A 142 6.03 -4.84 5.95
CA LEU A 142 7.04 -5.18 4.94
C LEU A 142 6.42 -5.68 3.62
N LYS A 143 5.34 -6.47 3.68
CA LYS A 143 4.55 -6.95 2.51
C LYS A 143 4.01 -5.81 1.62
N ASN A 144 4.07 -4.57 2.11
CA ASN A 144 3.54 -3.40 1.44
C ASN A 144 4.61 -2.30 1.27
N HIS A 145 5.90 -2.63 1.36
CA HIS A 145 7.01 -1.67 1.22
C HIS A 145 7.12 -1.03 -0.16
N HIS A 146 6.46 -1.55 -1.20
CA HIS A 146 6.31 -0.84 -2.47
C HIS A 146 5.57 0.49 -2.31
N LEU A 147 4.69 0.66 -1.32
CA LEU A 147 4.06 1.95 -1.01
C LEU A 147 5.09 3.01 -0.56
N LEU A 148 6.21 2.56 0.01
CA LEU A 148 7.30 3.42 0.46
C LEU A 148 8.15 3.98 -0.70
N LEU A 149 7.87 3.59 -1.95
CA LEU A 149 8.43 4.27 -3.12
C LEU A 149 8.06 5.77 -3.11
N ILE A 150 6.84 6.12 -2.68
CA ILE A 150 6.41 7.53 -2.65
C ILE A 150 7.35 8.39 -1.78
N PRO A 151 7.49 8.13 -0.47
CA PRO A 151 8.37 8.94 0.35
C PRO A 151 9.84 8.78 -0.03
N LEU A 152 10.30 7.63 -0.54
CA LEU A 152 11.66 7.50 -1.05
C LEU A 152 11.93 8.49 -2.22
N LEU A 153 11.09 8.46 -3.24
CA LEU A 153 11.28 9.21 -4.48
C LEU A 153 11.06 10.71 -4.26
N LEU A 154 10.04 11.09 -3.48
CA LEU A 154 9.72 12.50 -3.21
C LEU A 154 10.68 13.14 -2.20
N SER A 155 11.22 12.36 -1.26
CA SER A 155 12.17 12.88 -0.26
C SER A 155 13.58 13.11 -0.78
N ASN A 156 13.85 12.68 -2.02
CA ASN A 156 15.21 12.61 -2.53
C ASN A 156 16.14 11.81 -1.58
N ASN A 157 15.59 10.74 -0.97
CA ASN A 157 16.25 9.91 0.04
C ASN A 157 16.80 10.68 1.26
N SER A 158 16.09 11.70 1.75
CA SER A 158 16.51 12.52 2.89
C SER A 158 16.65 11.75 4.21
N ASP A 159 17.38 12.32 5.17
CA ASP A 159 17.50 11.81 6.55
C ASP A 159 16.13 11.71 7.24
N THR A 160 15.24 12.67 6.99
CA THR A 160 13.87 12.66 7.53
C THR A 160 13.10 11.43 7.07
N TRP A 161 13.24 11.05 5.80
CA TRP A 161 12.68 9.82 5.27
C TRP A 161 13.29 8.58 5.94
N GLN A 162 14.62 8.51 6.01
CA GLN A 162 15.31 7.38 6.63
C GLN A 162 14.89 7.18 8.09
N HIS A 163 14.77 8.27 8.85
CA HIS A 163 14.30 8.24 10.23
C HIS A 163 12.84 7.80 10.37
N SER A 164 12.00 8.13 9.39
CA SER A 164 10.55 7.87 9.44
C SER A 164 10.12 6.57 8.75
N LYS A 165 11.02 5.91 8.02
CA LYS A 165 10.71 4.67 7.27
C LYS A 165 10.05 3.61 8.14
N SER A 166 10.58 3.36 9.33
CA SER A 166 10.03 2.37 10.26
C SER A 166 8.62 2.75 10.73
N ALA A 167 8.41 4.03 11.08
CA ALA A 167 7.11 4.53 11.52
C ALA A 167 6.05 4.46 10.40
N LEU A 168 6.44 4.72 9.15
CA LEU A 168 5.55 4.57 7.98
C LEU A 168 5.24 3.10 7.69
N SER A 169 6.21 2.19 7.82
CA SER A 169 5.98 0.75 7.73
C SER A 169 4.98 0.26 8.79
N ASN A 170 5.12 0.76 10.02
CA ASN A 170 4.20 0.43 11.11
C ASN A 170 2.78 0.99 10.89
N LEU A 171 2.63 2.18 10.27
CA LEU A 171 1.32 2.66 9.85
C LEU A 171 0.69 1.72 8.81
N ILE A 172 1.46 1.29 7.81
CA ILE A 172 1.01 0.34 6.80
C ILE A 172 0.58 -0.98 7.45
N TRP A 173 1.33 -1.44 8.45
CA TRP A 173 0.96 -2.59 9.27
C TRP A 173 -0.40 -2.40 9.96
N LEU A 174 -0.61 -1.27 10.64
CA LEU A 174 -1.88 -0.97 11.33
C LEU A 174 -3.07 -0.97 10.36
N MET A 175 -2.90 -0.43 9.16
CA MET A 175 -3.93 -0.44 8.12
C MET A 175 -4.24 -1.87 7.64
N GLN A 176 -3.22 -2.70 7.42
CA GLN A 176 -3.40 -4.11 7.05
C GLN A 176 -4.19 -4.85 8.13
N VAL A 177 -3.84 -4.67 9.41
CA VAL A 177 -4.59 -5.31 10.51
C VAL A 177 -6.07 -4.89 10.49
N GLY A 178 -6.36 -3.61 10.26
CA GLY A 178 -7.72 -3.12 10.13
C GLY A 178 -8.49 -3.78 8.98
N ASP A 179 -7.82 -4.02 7.84
CA ASP A 179 -8.40 -4.74 6.70
C ASP A 179 -8.66 -6.22 7.01
N GLU A 180 -7.69 -6.92 7.60
CA GLU A 180 -7.82 -8.31 8.02
C GLU A 180 -8.95 -8.50 9.04
N TRP A 181 -9.05 -7.58 10.01
CA TRP A 181 -10.16 -7.58 10.97
C TRP A 181 -11.52 -7.42 10.29
N ARG A 182 -11.66 -6.44 9.38
CA ARG A 182 -12.92 -6.21 8.62
C ARG A 182 -13.31 -7.41 7.75
N GLN A 183 -12.33 -8.17 7.28
CA GLN A 183 -12.53 -9.39 6.50
C GLN A 183 -12.82 -10.63 7.37
N GLY A 184 -12.63 -10.52 8.69
CA GLY A 184 -12.87 -11.63 9.63
C GLY A 184 -11.78 -12.70 9.61
N THR A 185 -10.59 -12.38 9.11
CA THR A 185 -9.45 -13.32 8.98
C THR A 185 -8.64 -13.45 10.28
N LEU A 186 -8.93 -12.60 11.28
CA LEU A 186 -8.36 -12.69 12.64
C LEU A 186 -9.12 -13.72 13.47
N ASP A 187 -8.79 -15.00 13.26
CA ASP A 187 -9.54 -16.16 13.71
C ASP A 187 -9.20 -16.67 15.12
N THR A 188 -7.96 -16.46 15.60
CA THR A 188 -7.52 -16.97 16.91
C THR A 188 -7.32 -15.87 17.95
N LYS A 189 -7.69 -16.20 19.21
CA LYS A 189 -7.47 -15.32 20.37
C LYS A 189 -5.99 -14.97 20.56
N ALA A 190 -5.10 -15.94 20.33
CA ALA A 190 -3.66 -15.74 20.44
C ALA A 190 -3.15 -14.71 19.41
N ARG A 191 -3.58 -14.82 18.15
CA ARG A 191 -3.24 -13.86 17.09
C ARG A 191 -3.73 -12.46 17.43
N LYS A 192 -4.95 -12.33 17.95
CA LYS A 192 -5.49 -11.03 18.40
C LYS A 192 -4.65 -10.40 19.51
N TYR A 193 -4.23 -11.16 20.52
CA TYR A 193 -3.35 -10.64 21.58
C TYR A 193 -1.98 -10.21 21.05
N GLN A 194 -1.38 -10.97 20.14
CA GLN A 194 -0.11 -10.59 19.51
C GLN A 194 -0.25 -9.28 18.73
N ILE A 195 -1.34 -9.12 17.98
CA ILE A 195 -1.65 -7.88 17.25
C ILE A 195 -1.82 -6.70 18.21
N ILE A 196 -2.57 -6.86 19.30
CA ILE A 196 -2.76 -5.80 20.29
C ILE A 196 -1.42 -5.40 20.92
N ALA A 197 -0.64 -6.38 21.39
CA ALA A 197 0.67 -6.12 22.00
C ALA A 197 1.63 -5.39 21.04
N GLN A 198 1.62 -5.78 19.76
CA GLN A 198 2.42 -5.11 18.74
C GLN A 198 1.94 -3.67 18.50
N ALA A 199 0.63 -3.43 18.43
CA ALA A 199 0.06 -2.09 18.26
C ALA A 199 0.39 -1.17 19.46
N GLU A 200 0.32 -1.70 20.69
CA GLU A 200 0.69 -0.96 21.91
C GLU A 200 2.18 -0.60 21.93
N LEU A 201 3.05 -1.54 21.56
CA LEU A 201 4.49 -1.29 21.43
C LEU A 201 4.76 -0.18 20.41
N MET A 202 4.15 -0.28 19.23
CA MET A 202 4.22 0.70 18.16
C MET A 202 3.81 2.11 18.62
N MET A 203 2.75 2.24 19.41
CA MET A 203 2.36 3.54 19.98
C MET A 203 3.35 4.03 21.04
N SER A 204 3.88 3.12 21.86
CA SER A 204 4.85 3.43 22.92
C SER A 204 6.20 3.88 22.35
N ASP A 205 6.61 3.31 21.21
CA ASP A 205 7.81 3.70 20.45
C ASP A 205 7.68 5.07 19.77
N GLY A 206 6.52 5.74 19.92
CA GLY A 206 6.34 7.12 19.50
C GLY A 206 6.11 7.30 18.01
N ILE A 207 5.55 6.30 17.29
CA ILE A 207 5.20 6.42 15.86
C ILE A 207 4.49 7.73 15.53
N PRO A 208 3.42 8.14 16.24
CA PRO A 208 2.72 9.38 15.88
C PRO A 208 3.62 10.61 15.98
N TRP A 209 4.53 10.61 16.97
CA TRP A 209 5.49 11.68 17.15
C TRP A 209 6.52 11.69 16.01
N VAL A 210 7.13 10.54 15.67
CA VAL A 210 8.09 10.42 14.56
C VAL A 210 7.46 10.89 13.24
N LEU A 211 6.27 10.41 12.91
CA LEU A 211 5.53 10.81 11.71
C LEU A 211 5.24 12.31 11.69
N SER A 212 4.75 12.86 12.81
CA SER A 212 4.44 14.29 12.91
C SER A 212 5.69 15.17 12.76
N GLN A 213 6.84 14.77 13.34
CA GLN A 213 8.10 15.50 13.20
C GLN A 213 8.64 15.44 11.77
N GLY A 214 8.41 14.32 11.08
CA GLY A 214 8.79 14.13 9.68
C GLY A 214 7.88 14.85 8.67
N GLY A 215 6.82 15.51 9.12
CA GLY A 215 5.87 16.24 8.28
C GLY A 215 4.62 15.45 7.87
N TRP A 216 4.51 14.18 8.28
CA TRP A 216 3.37 13.30 8.01
C TRP A 216 2.28 13.42 9.08
N LYS A 217 1.70 14.62 9.24
CA LYS A 217 0.66 14.89 10.24
C LYS A 217 -0.59 14.05 10.06
N SER A 218 -1.10 13.95 8.82
CA SER A 218 -2.26 13.12 8.49
C SER A 218 -1.99 11.64 8.77
N ALA A 219 -0.77 11.18 8.48
CA ALA A 219 -0.37 9.79 8.72
C ALA A 219 -0.24 9.50 10.23
N ALA A 220 0.26 10.46 11.01
CA ALA A 220 0.33 10.38 12.47
C ALA A 220 -1.08 10.27 13.10
N GLU A 221 -2.01 11.13 12.68
CA GLU A 221 -3.41 11.09 13.11
C GLU A 221 -4.05 9.75 12.75
N ARG A 222 -3.78 9.24 11.54
CA ARG A 222 -4.29 7.94 11.11
C ARG A 222 -3.74 6.81 11.97
N ALA A 223 -2.44 6.80 12.30
CA ALA A 223 -1.85 5.78 13.14
C ALA A 223 -2.54 5.68 14.51
N VAL A 224 -2.81 6.85 15.14
CA VAL A 224 -3.56 6.91 16.40
C VAL A 224 -4.99 6.39 16.22
N TRP A 225 -5.66 6.78 15.14
CA TRP A 225 -7.02 6.33 14.86
C TRP A 225 -7.10 4.82 14.66
N GLU A 226 -6.23 4.24 13.83
CA GLU A 226 -6.20 2.78 13.56
C GLU A 226 -5.94 2.01 14.85
N CYS A 227 -4.93 2.42 15.63
CA CYS A 227 -4.64 1.77 16.90
C CYS A 227 -5.84 1.83 17.87
N ARG A 228 -6.53 2.97 17.96
CA ARG A 228 -7.74 3.09 18.79
C ARG A 228 -8.85 2.17 18.31
N GLN A 229 -9.10 2.10 17.01
CA GLN A 229 -10.11 1.20 16.48
C GLN A 229 -9.77 -0.25 16.84
N LEU A 230 -8.53 -0.68 16.64
CA LEU A 230 -8.07 -2.03 16.98
C LEU A 230 -8.27 -2.35 18.46
N LEU A 231 -7.89 -1.45 19.36
CA LEU A 231 -8.05 -1.64 20.82
C LEU A 231 -9.50 -1.65 21.29
N MET A 232 -10.43 -1.07 20.53
CA MET A 232 -11.85 -1.07 20.87
C MET A 232 -12.59 -2.32 20.39
N VAL A 233 -12.03 -3.05 19.42
CA VAL A 233 -12.75 -4.11 18.70
C VAL A 233 -12.11 -5.50 18.81
N LEU A 234 -10.83 -5.58 19.20
CA LEU A 234 -10.10 -6.83 19.46
C LEU A 234 -9.97 -7.11 20.95
#